data_AF-A0A6J1CCW1-F1
#
_entry.id   AF-A0A6J1CCW1-F1
#
_cell.length_a   1.000
_cell.length_b   1.000
_cell.length_c   1.000
_cell.angle_alpha   90.00
_cell.angle_beta   90.00
_cell.angle_gamma   90.00
#
_symmetry.space_group_name_H-M   'P 1'
#
loop_
_entity.id
_entity.type
_entity.pdbx_description
1 polymer ?
#
loop_
_entity_poly.entity_id
_entity_poly.type
_entity_poly.pdbx_seq_one_letter_code
_entity_poly.pdbx_strand_id
1 'polypeptide(L)' 'MESKVSAPPKNNWKQMGHEETTVTVHQEMKRVQQLPSNSAYATHRFRVLNKILQLLSIQRTASQEEELELLFAGLSL' A
#
# COMPACT_ATOMS: atom_id res chain seq x y z
N MET A 1 -21.55 -25.56 -8.35
CA MET A 1 -20.80 -25.14 -7.13
C MET A 1 -19.75 -24.17 -7.63
N GLU A 2 -20.13 -22.91 -7.77
CA GLU A 2 -19.27 -21.90 -8.38
C GLU A 2 -18.27 -21.39 -7.34
N SER A 3 -17.05 -21.91 -7.41
CA SER A 3 -15.89 -21.33 -6.74
C SER A 3 -15.60 -19.97 -7.38
N LYS A 4 -16.09 -18.90 -6.77
CA LYS A 4 -15.74 -17.53 -7.12
C LYS A 4 -14.22 -17.38 -7.04
N VAL A 5 -13.59 -17.24 -8.21
CA VAL A 5 -12.21 -16.80 -8.36
C VAL A 5 -12.08 -15.46 -7.64
N SER A 6 -11.44 -15.48 -6.48
CA SER A 6 -10.98 -14.28 -5.82
C SER A 6 -9.85 -13.74 -6.68
N ALA A 7 -10.17 -12.81 -7.57
CA ALA A 7 -9.16 -12.06 -8.31
C ALA A 7 -8.16 -11.47 -7.30
N PRO A 8 -6.84 -11.52 -7.57
CA PRO A 8 -5.88 -10.77 -6.76
C PRO A 8 -6.32 -9.29 -6.75
N PRO A 9 -6.15 -8.58 -5.62
CA PRO A 9 -6.48 -7.16 -5.56
C PRO A 9 -5.73 -6.48 -6.69
N LYS A 10 -6.47 -5.97 -7.68
CA LYS A 10 -5.89 -5.14 -8.74
C LYS A 10 -5.17 -4.00 -8.03
N ASN A 11 -3.89 -3.81 -8.33
CA ASN A 11 -3.05 -2.77 -7.74
C ASN A 11 -3.46 -1.40 -8.33
N ASN A 12 -4.65 -0.93 -7.96
CA ASN A 12 -5.26 0.31 -8.45
C ASN A 12 -4.53 1.56 -7.96
N TRP A 13 -3.55 1.40 -7.06
CA TRP A 13 -2.88 2.50 -6.37
C TRP A 13 -2.09 3.42 -7.30
N LYS A 14 -1.70 2.94 -8.49
CA LYS A 14 -1.05 3.79 -9.51
C LYS A 14 -1.97 4.88 -10.08
N GLN A 15 -3.29 4.77 -9.93
CA GLN A 15 -4.27 5.73 -10.48
C GLN A 15 -4.97 6.56 -9.39
N MET A 16 -4.64 6.32 -8.12
CA MET A 16 -5.36 6.90 -6.99
C MET A 16 -4.68 8.20 -6.57
N GLY A 17 -5.45 9.26 -6.32
CA GLY A 17 -4.89 10.50 -5.79
C GLY A 17 -4.21 10.26 -4.44
N HIS A 18 -3.26 11.13 -4.06
CA HIS A 18 -2.55 11.01 -2.78
C HIS A 18 -3.51 10.91 -1.59
N GLU A 19 -4.50 11.80 -1.55
CA GLU A 19 -5.54 11.87 -0.52
C GLU A 19 -6.39 10.59 -0.49
N GLU A 20 -6.83 10.13 -1.66
CA GLU A 20 -7.65 8.94 -1.82
C GLU A 20 -6.90 7.65 -1.39
N THR A 21 -5.58 7.61 -1.65
CA THR A 21 -4.69 6.55 -1.17
C THR A 21 -4.59 6.55 0.35
N THR A 22 -4.44 7.72 0.98
CA THR A 22 -4.38 7.79 2.45
C THR A 22 -5.68 7.31 3.10
N VAL A 23 -6.86 7.67 2.57
CA VAL A 23 -8.16 7.21 3.09
C VAL A 23 -8.25 5.69 3.04
N THR A 24 -7.82 5.09 1.94
CA THR A 24 -7.82 3.64 1.74
C THR A 24 -6.91 2.92 2.75
N VAL A 25 -5.71 3.46 3.01
CA VAL A 25 -4.79 2.89 4.01
C VAL A 25 -5.38 2.97 5.42
N HIS A 26 -6.08 4.04 5.77
CA HIS A 26 -6.74 4.16 7.06
C HIS A 26 -7.92 3.19 7.24
N GLN A 27 -8.70 2.94 6.17
CA GLN A 27 -9.75 1.91 6.20
C GLN A 27 -9.17 0.51 6.42
N GLU A 28 -8.07 0.22 5.74
CA GLU A 28 -7.36 -1.05 5.89
C GLU A 28 -6.77 -1.20 7.30
N MET A 29 -6.21 -0.15 7.89
CA MET A 29 -5.76 -0.16 9.28
C MET A 29 -6.91 -0.50 10.23
N LYS A 30 -8.07 0.14 10.09
CA LYS A 30 -9.26 -0.16 10.92
C LYS A 30 -9.68 -1.62 10.79
N ARG A 31 -9.64 -2.18 9.58
CA ARG A 31 -9.93 -3.61 9.34
C ARG A 31 -8.92 -4.53 10.04
N VAL A 32 -7.63 -4.20 9.98
CA VAL A 32 -6.57 -4.99 10.62
C VAL A 32 -6.60 -4.85 12.15
N GLN A 33 -7.07 -3.71 12.69
CA GLN A 33 -7.25 -3.53 14.14
C GLN A 33 -8.30 -4.48 14.73
N GLN A 34 -9.25 -4.97 13.92
CA GLN A 34 -10.24 -5.97 14.35
C GLN A 34 -9.66 -7.39 14.42
N LEU A 35 -8.44 -7.60 13.91
CA LEU A 35 -7.79 -8.91 13.97
C LEU A 35 -7.11 -9.12 15.33
N PRO A 36 -6.99 -10.37 15.80
CA PRO A 36 -6.25 -10.69 17.00
C PRO A 36 -4.81 -10.16 16.94
N SER A 37 -4.39 -9.41 17.95
CA SER A 37 -3.08 -8.73 17.98
C SER A 37 -1.91 -9.70 18.06
N ASN A 38 -2.14 -10.95 18.44
CA ASN A 38 -1.16 -12.03 18.42
C ASN A 38 -0.94 -12.62 17.01
N SER A 39 -1.72 -12.20 16.01
CA SER A 39 -1.53 -12.65 14.63
C SER A 39 -0.26 -12.04 14.04
N ALA A 40 0.64 -12.91 13.58
CA ALA A 40 1.82 -12.51 12.83
C ALA A 40 1.46 -11.69 11.58
N TYR A 41 0.36 -12.05 10.91
CA TYR A 41 -0.17 -11.29 9.76
C TYR A 41 -0.59 -9.89 10.18
N ALA A 42 -1.38 -9.73 11.26
CA ALA A 42 -1.84 -8.41 11.68
C ALA A 42 -0.66 -7.50 12.04
N THR A 43 0.32 -8.02 12.79
CA THR A 43 1.55 -7.31 13.14
C THR A 43 2.34 -6.89 11.91
N HIS A 44 2.58 -7.80 10.97
CA HIS A 44 3.30 -7.50 9.74
C HIS A 44 2.54 -6.46 8.89
N ARG A 45 1.22 -6.64 8.74
CA ARG A 45 0.37 -5.75 7.95
C ARG A 45 0.37 -4.33 8.52
N PHE A 46 0.31 -4.16 9.84
CA PHE A 46 0.45 -2.83 10.45
C PHE A 46 1.77 -2.15 10.12
N ARG A 47 2.89 -2.89 10.16
CA ARG A 47 4.20 -2.34 9.80
C ARG A 47 4.24 -1.86 8.36
N VAL A 48 3.68 -2.64 7.44
CA VAL A 48 3.57 -2.27 6.02
C VAL A 48 2.70 -1.04 5.84
N LEU A 49 1.50 -0.99 6.44
CA LEU A 49 0.59 0.15 6.31
C LEU A 49 1.18 1.43 6.89
N ASN A 50 1.87 1.34 8.04
CA ASN A 50 2.60 2.47 8.61
C ASN A 50 3.71 2.95 7.68
N LYS A 51 4.46 2.02 7.06
CA LYS A 51 5.50 2.39 6.10
C LYS A 51 4.91 3.09 4.87
N ILE A 52 3.76 2.63 4.38
CA ILE A 52 3.05 3.28 3.27
C ILE A 52 2.64 4.71 3.65
N LEU A 53 2.03 4.93 4.83
CA LEU A 53 1.66 6.28 5.28
C LEU A 53 2.87 7.21 5.38
N GLN A 54 3.98 6.72 5.94
CA GLN A 54 5.22 7.50 5.98
C GLN A 54 5.69 7.88 4.58
N LEU A 55 5.70 6.92 3.64
CA LEU A 55 6.12 7.17 2.26
C LEU A 55 5.20 8.13 1.52
N LEU A 56 3.91 8.13 1.82
CA LEU A 56 2.95 9.11 1.30
C LEU A 56 3.21 10.48 1.91
N SER A 57 3.49 10.60 3.21
CA SER A 57 3.73 11.91 3.85
C SER A 57 4.98 12.65 3.31
N ILE A 58 5.88 11.96 2.63
CA ILE A 58 7.06 12.58 2.02
C ILE A 58 6.60 13.38 0.79
N GLN A 59 6.74 14.70 0.86
CA GLN A 59 6.64 15.55 -0.31
C GLN A 59 7.87 15.32 -1.19
N ARG A 60 7.65 14.77 -2.39
CA ARG A 60 8.72 14.56 -3.36
C ARG A 60 8.72 15.68 -4.38
N THR A 61 9.91 16.09 -4.79
CA THR A 61 10.07 16.95 -5.96
C THR A 61 9.92 16.13 -7.23
N ALA A 62 9.64 16.79 -8.36
CA ALA A 62 9.54 16.11 -9.65
C ALA A 62 10.81 15.30 -9.98
N SER A 63 11.99 15.82 -9.65
CA SER A 63 13.27 15.13 -9.85
C SER A 63 13.43 13.88 -8.97
N GLN A 64 12.90 13.87 -7.75
CA GLN A 64 12.96 12.69 -6.88
C GLN A 64 12.03 11.57 -7.35
N GLU A 65 10.87 11.93 -7.93
CA GLU A 65 9.96 10.94 -8.50
C GLU A 65 10.58 10.32 -9.77
N GLU A 66 11.21 11.14 -10.62
CA GLU A 66 11.93 10.68 -11.81
C GLU A 66 13.12 9.75 -11.47
N GLU A 67 13.94 10.12 -10.47
CA GLU A 67 15.04 9.28 -10.00
C GLU A 67 14.53 7.94 -9.45
N LEU A 68 13.42 7.97 -8.70
CA LEU A 68 12.80 6.76 -8.17
C LEU A 68 12.25 5.86 -9.29
N GLU A 69 11.63 6.44 -10.32
CA GLU A 69 11.19 5.70 -11.51
C GLU A 69 12.39 5.08 -12.26
N LEU A 70 13.49 5.81 -12.44
CA LEU A 70 14.72 5.26 -13.04
C LEU A 70 15.29 4.09 -12.22
N LEU A 71 15.32 4.22 -10.89
CA LEU A 71 15.77 3.15 -9.99
C LEU A 71 14.90 1.91 -10.14
N PHE A 72 13.57 2.05 -10.21
CA PHE A 72 12.68 0.93 -10.44
C PHE A 72 12.84 0.31 -11.84
N ALA A 73 13.06 1.13 -12.88
CA ALA A 73 13.33 0.64 -14.23
C ALA A 73 14.62 -0.20 -14.29
N GLY A 74 15.64 0.17 -13.53
CA GLY A 74 16.90 -0.59 -13.42
C GLY A 74 16.79 -1.91 -12.64
N LEU A 75 15.76 -2.06 -11.80
CA LEU A 75 15.60 -3.24 -10.94
C LEU A 75 14.87 -4.43 -11.59
N SER A 76 14.39 -4.30 -12.84
CA SER A 76 13.72 -5.37 -13.60
C SER A 76 12.70 -6.19 -12.76
N LEU A 77 11.82 -5.51 -12.02
CA LEU A 77 10.74 -6.11 -11.22
C LEU A 77 9.44 -6.29 -12.01
#